data_AF-A0A948KYF9-F1
#
_entry.id   AF-A0A948KYF9-F1
#
_cell.length_a   1.000
_cell.length_b   1.000
_cell.length_c   1.000
_cell.angle_alpha   90.00
_cell.angle_beta   90.00
_cell.angle_gamma   90.00
#
_symmetry.space_group_name_H-M   'P 1'
#
loop_
_entity.id
_entity.type
_entity.pdbx_description
1 polymer ?
#
loop_
_entity_poly.entity_id
_entity_poly.type
_entity_poly.pdbx_seq_one_letter_code
_entity_poly.pdbx_strand_id
1 'polypeptide(L)'
;MIRHLWPLLAGFTLWALAFILLYALQYLGCYFGWAPAAHRTALVVGYVMSLAALAGALLVQLALLRRRGSAATSLDRIGIGATIAALAATAVTFGPTLLASACI
;
A
#
# COMPACT_ATOMS: atom_id res chain seq x y z
N MET A 1 -3.91 -26.68 0.21
CA MET A 1 -3.69 -25.79 -0.95
C MET A 1 -3.83 -24.30 -0.59
N ILE A 2 -4.88 -23.86 0.13
CA ILE A 2 -5.10 -22.44 0.49
C ILE A 2 -3.98 -21.75 1.29
N ARG A 3 -3.25 -22.46 2.16
CA ARG A 3 -2.18 -21.87 2.98
C ARG A 3 -1.02 -21.26 2.19
N HIS A 4 -0.77 -21.74 0.97
CA HIS A 4 0.32 -21.21 0.15
C HIS A 4 -0.04 -19.90 -0.55
N LEU A 5 -1.32 -19.61 -0.77
CA LEU A 5 -1.81 -18.39 -1.44
C LEU A 5 -1.81 -17.16 -0.53
N TRP A 6 -1.68 -17.38 0.78
CA TRP A 6 -1.72 -16.33 1.80
C TRP A 6 -0.79 -15.13 1.55
N PRO A 7 0.49 -15.30 1.12
CA PRO A 7 1.38 -14.17 0.89
C PRO A 7 0.90 -13.30 -0.27
N LEU A 8 0.33 -13.94 -1.30
CA LEU A 8 -0.16 -13.28 -2.50
C LEU A 8 -1.44 -12.49 -2.21
N LEU A 9 -2.40 -13.11 -1.51
CA LEU A 9 -3.60 -12.42 -1.04
C LEU A 9 -3.22 -11.30 -0.09
N ALA A 10 -2.32 -11.51 0.87
CA ALA A 10 -1.95 -10.48 1.83
C ALA A 10 -1.41 -9.21 1.14
N GLY A 11 -0.50 -9.34 0.17
CA GLY A 11 0.04 -8.20 -0.56
C GLY A 11 -1.04 -7.43 -1.34
N PHE A 12 -1.88 -8.14 -2.09
CA PHE A 12 -2.94 -7.52 -2.89
C PHE A 12 -4.03 -6.88 -2.04
N THR A 13 -4.47 -7.55 -0.97
CA THR A 13 -5.52 -7.04 -0.08
C THR A 13 -5.02 -5.80 0.66
N LEU A 14 -3.77 -5.79 1.12
CA LEU A 14 -3.18 -4.65 1.83
C LEU A 14 -3.03 -3.43 0.90
N TRP A 15 -2.68 -3.66 -0.37
CA TRP A 15 -2.67 -2.62 -1.40
C TRP A 15 -4.06 -2.05 -1.66
N ALA A 16 -5.06 -2.92 -1.86
CA ALA A 16 -6.44 -2.49 -2.08
C ALA A 16 -6.99 -1.70 -0.88
N LEU A 17 -6.69 -2.12 0.34
CA LEU A 17 -7.10 -1.43 1.57
C LEU A 17 -6.47 -0.05 1.67
N ALA A 18 -5.16 0.08 1.38
CA ALA A 18 -4.47 1.37 1.34
C ALA A 18 -5.08 2.31 0.29
N PHE A 19 -5.40 1.78 -0.90
CA PHE A 19 -6.04 2.54 -1.97
C PHE A 19 -7.42 3.06 -1.55
N ILE A 20 -8.27 2.19 -0.98
CA ILE A 20 -9.61 2.56 -0.50
C ILE A 20 -9.51 3.63 0.59
N LEU A 21 -8.58 3.48 1.54
CA LEU A 21 -8.43 4.39 2.67
C LEU A 21 -8.04 5.80 2.21
N LEU A 22 -7.06 5.90 1.31
CA LEU A 22 -6.61 7.17 0.75
C LEU A 22 -7.68 7.82 -0.12
N TYR A 23 -8.39 7.04 -0.92
CA TYR A 23 -9.48 7.54 -1.75
C TYR A 23 -10.65 8.05 -0.90
N ALA A 24 -11.01 7.33 0.16
CA ALA A 24 -12.01 7.78 1.12
C ALA A 24 -11.57 9.08 1.80
N LEU A 25 -10.30 9.16 2.23
CA LEU A 25 -9.76 10.37 2.85
C LEU A 25 -9.78 11.58 1.89
N GLN A 26 -9.47 11.36 0.62
CA GLN A 26 -9.58 12.36 -0.45
C GLN A 26 -11.02 12.88 -0.56
N TYR A 27 -12.01 11.98 -0.65
CA TYR A 27 -13.42 12.33 -0.74
C TYR A 27 -13.95 13.05 0.50
N LEU A 28 -13.64 12.53 1.70
CA LEU A 28 -14.08 13.13 2.96
C LEU A 28 -13.55 14.54 3.12
N GLY A 29 -12.27 14.80 2.82
CA GLY A 29 -11.72 16.14 2.96
C GLY A 29 -12.35 17.17 2.04
N CYS A 30 -12.82 16.75 0.85
CA CYS A 30 -13.61 17.62 -0.03
C CYS A 30 -15.07 17.77 0.44
N TYR A 31 -15.71 16.68 0.87
CA TYR A 31 -17.10 16.72 1.35
C TYR A 31 -17.26 17.58 2.61
N PHE A 32 -16.32 17.48 3.55
CA PHE A 32 -16.32 18.26 4.79
C PHE A 32 -15.66 19.64 4.64
N GLY A 33 -15.16 20.01 3.46
CA GLY A 33 -14.57 21.33 3.20
C GLY A 33 -13.35 21.65 4.06
N TRP A 34 -12.45 20.67 4.27
CA TRP A 34 -11.26 20.87 5.09
C TRP A 34 -10.37 21.99 4.56
N ALA A 35 -9.69 22.69 5.47
CA ALA A 35 -8.68 23.66 5.09
C ALA A 35 -7.63 22.98 4.17
N PRO A 36 -7.18 23.64 3.08
CA PRO A 36 -6.29 23.01 2.09
C PRO A 36 -5.01 22.43 2.70
N ALA A 37 -4.48 23.10 3.73
CA ALA A 37 -3.31 22.65 4.47
C ALA A 37 -3.59 21.36 5.26
N ALA A 38 -4.70 21.31 6.01
CA ALA A 38 -5.10 20.14 6.80
C ALA A 38 -5.36 18.93 5.90
N HIS A 39 -6.05 19.14 4.78
CA HIS A 39 -6.34 18.09 3.80
C HIS A 39 -5.06 17.51 3.19
N ARG A 40 -4.13 18.37 2.74
CA ARG A 40 -2.83 17.93 2.25
C ARG A 40 -2.04 17.16 3.29
N THR A 41 -2.00 17.63 4.55
CA THR A 41 -1.27 16.93 5.60
C THR A 41 -1.86 15.55 5.87
N ALA A 42 -3.18 15.40 5.88
CA ALA A 42 -3.83 14.11 6.11
C ALA A 42 -3.55 13.12 4.96
N LEU A 43 -3.60 13.59 3.71
CA LEU A 43 -3.23 12.79 2.54
C LEU A 43 -1.76 12.36 2.57
N VAL A 44 -0.83 13.28 2.90
CA VAL A 44 0.60 12.96 3.05
C VAL A 44 0.81 11.92 4.14
N VAL A 45 0.18 12.09 5.31
CA VAL A 45 0.28 11.14 6.42
C VAL A 45 -0.28 9.79 6.03
N GLY A 46 -1.46 9.75 5.40
CA GLY A 46 -2.05 8.50 4.91
C GLY A 46 -1.17 7.81 3.87
N TYR A 47 -0.56 8.59 2.97
CA TYR A 47 0.32 8.07 1.92
C TYR A 47 1.60 7.47 2.52
N VAL A 48 2.24 8.19 3.44
CA VAL A 48 3.42 7.71 4.16
C VAL A 48 3.09 6.46 4.98
N MET A 49 1.94 6.43 5.68
CA MET A 49 1.51 5.23 6.40
C MET A 49 1.26 4.04 5.49
N SER A 50 0.67 4.27 4.31
CA SER A 50 0.41 3.22 3.31
C SER A 50 1.72 2.64 2.76
N LEU A 51 2.68 3.51 2.42
CA LEU A 51 4.03 3.10 2.03
C LEU A 51 4.74 2.36 3.15
N ALA A 52 4.67 2.84 4.39
CA ALA A 52 5.29 2.20 5.55
C ALA A 52 4.68 0.81 5.81
N ALA A 53 3.36 0.67 5.67
CA ALA A 53 2.68 -0.62 5.82
C ALA A 53 3.09 -1.62 4.74
N LEU A 54 3.15 -1.19 3.48
CA LEU A 54 3.60 -2.02 2.35
C LEU A 54 5.09 -2.37 2.46
N ALA A 55 5.94 -1.42 2.85
CA ALA A 55 7.37 -1.65 3.07
C ALA A 55 7.59 -2.59 4.27
N GLY A 56 6.84 -2.42 5.35
CA GLY A 56 6.85 -3.32 6.50
C GLY A 56 6.42 -4.74 6.12
N ALA A 57 5.36 -4.88 5.33
CA ALA A 57 4.93 -6.17 4.80
C ALA A 57 6.02 -6.81 3.92
N LEU A 58 6.68 -6.04 3.06
CA LEU A 58 7.80 -6.52 2.24
C LEU A 58 8.97 -6.99 3.11
N LEU A 59 9.35 -6.24 4.14
CA LEU A 59 10.41 -6.61 5.08
C LEU A 59 10.08 -7.90 5.84
N VAL A 60 8.84 -8.05 6.30
CA VAL A 60 8.38 -9.28 6.96
C VAL A 60 8.42 -10.47 6.00
N GLN A 61 7.97 -10.29 4.76
CA GLN A 61 8.06 -11.35 3.73
C GLN A 61 9.51 -11.74 3.44
N LEU A 62 10.42 -10.77 3.29
CA LEU A 62 11.85 -11.02 3.08
C LEU A 62 12.49 -11.73 4.28
N ALA A 63 12.14 -11.33 5.50
CA ALA A 63 12.62 -11.99 6.72
C ALA A 63 12.13 -13.43 6.82
N LEU A 64 10.86 -13.68 6.50
CA LEU A 64 10.28 -15.03 6.44
C LEU A 64 10.92 -15.88 5.34
N LEU A 65 11.21 -15.30 4.17
CA LEU A 65 11.91 -15.98 3.07
C LEU A 65 13.31 -16.40 3.50
N ARG A 66 14.07 -15.51 4.14
CA ARG A 66 15.41 -15.81 4.67
C ARG A 66 15.38 -16.94 5.71
N ARG A 67 14.36 -16.97 6.58
CA ARG A 67 14.17 -18.05 7.57
C ARG A 67 13.79 -19.38 6.94
N ARG A 68 13.03 -19.37 5.84
CA ARG A 68 12.63 -20.59 5.11
C ARG A 68 13.74 -21.17 4.24
N GLY A 69 14.72 -20.36 3.80
CA GLY A 69 15.88 -20.83 3.04
C GLY A 69 15.49 -21.69 1.83
N SER A 70 15.99 -22.92 1.77
CA SER A 70 15.70 -23.88 0.68
C SER A 70 14.25 -24.38 0.63
N ALA A 71 13.43 -24.14 1.67
CA ALA A 71 12.01 -24.48 1.69
C ALA A 71 11.12 -23.34 1.10
N ALA A 72 11.73 -22.26 0.62
CA ALA A 72 11.02 -21.17 -0.03
C ALA A 72 10.38 -21.64 -1.34
N THR A 73 9.05 -21.60 -1.39
CA THR A 73 8.28 -22.01 -2.58
C THR A 73 8.26 -20.88 -3.61
N SER A 74 8.07 -21.19 -4.90
CA SER A 74 7.91 -20.18 -5.97
C SER A 74 6.84 -19.13 -5.65
N LEU A 75 5.80 -19.48 -4.88
CA LEU A 75 4.79 -18.52 -4.43
C LEU A 75 5.32 -17.41 -3.51
N ASP A 76 6.31 -17.69 -2.66
CA ASP A 76 6.89 -16.65 -1.79
C ASP A 76 7.62 -15.58 -2.63
N ARG A 77 8.26 -15.98 -3.75
CA ARG A 77 8.90 -15.04 -4.68
C ARG A 77 7.88 -14.20 -5.45
N ILE A 78 6.77 -14.81 -5.87
CA ILE A 78 5.68 -14.10 -6.56
C ILE A 78 5.00 -13.11 -5.59
N GLY A 79 4.83 -13.48 -4.31
CA GLY A 79 4.31 -12.57 -3.27
C GLY A 79 5.19 -11.33 -3.07
N ILE A 80 6.51 -11.51 -3.06
CA ILE A 80 7.46 -10.38 -2.99
C ILE A 80 7.34 -9.49 -4.24
N GLY A 81 7.29 -10.10 -5.44
CA GLY A 81 7.10 -9.36 -6.68
C GLY A 81 5.79 -8.55 -6.69
N ALA A 82 4.69 -9.14 -6.21
CA ALA A 82 3.41 -8.48 -6.08
C ALA A 82 3.46 -7.31 -5.08
N THR A 83 4.20 -7.46 -3.97
CA THR A 83 4.35 -6.40 -2.97
C THR A 83 5.21 -5.24 -3.49
N ILE A 84 6.23 -5.53 -4.31
CA ILE A 84 7.02 -4.50 -5.00
C ILE A 84 6.17 -3.77 -6.05
N ALA A 85 5.39 -4.52 -6.85
CA ALA A 85 4.47 -3.93 -7.82
C ALA A 85 3.41 -3.07 -7.13
N ALA A 86 2.89 -3.51 -5.98
CA ALA A 86 1.98 -2.74 -5.15
C ALA A 86 2.60 -1.43 -4.65
N LEU A 87 3.83 -1.45 -4.14
CA LEU A 87 4.57 -0.24 -3.75
C LEU A 87 4.74 0.73 -4.93
N ALA A 88 5.17 0.22 -6.08
CA ALA A 88 5.35 1.01 -7.28
C ALA A 88 4.01 1.62 -7.76
N ALA A 89 2.94 0.82 -7.77
CA ALA A 89 1.61 1.28 -8.12
C ALA A 89 1.11 2.36 -7.15
N THR A 90 1.22 2.15 -5.82
CA THR A 90 0.84 3.17 -4.84
C THR A 90 1.62 4.46 -5.03
N ALA A 91 2.92 4.38 -5.29
CA ALA A 91 3.76 5.57 -5.53
C ALA A 91 3.35 6.33 -6.79
N VAL A 92 3.07 5.61 -7.89
CA VAL A 92 2.66 6.21 -9.17
C VAL A 92 1.22 6.75 -9.12
N THR A 93 0.30 6.04 -8.48
CA THR A 93 -1.12 6.42 -8.44
C THR A 93 -1.38 7.58 -7.49
N PHE A 94 -0.71 7.61 -6.32
CA PHE A 94 -0.92 8.68 -5.33
C PHE A 94 0.09 9.83 -5.42
N GLY A 95 1.21 9.67 -6.14
CA GLY A 95 2.14 10.77 -6.40
C GLY A 95 1.46 12.03 -6.98
N PRO A 96 0.63 11.91 -8.03
CA PRO A 96 -0.11 13.04 -8.60
C PRO A 96 -1.16 13.64 -7.64
N THR A 97 -1.79 12.81 -6.80
CA THR A 97 -2.84 13.27 -5.86
C THR A 97 -2.33 14.19 -4.76
N LEU A 98 -1.01 14.18 -4.49
CA LEU A 98 -0.37 15.10 -3.55
C LEU A 98 -0.19 16.51 -4.14
N LEU A 99 -0.17 16.63 -5.47
CA LEU A 99 0.14 17.86 -6.21
C LEU A 99 -1.11 18.49 -6.83
N ALA A 100 -2.03 17.67 -7.34
CA ALA A 100 -3.29 18.13 -7.92
C ALA A 100 -4.20 18.73 -6.84
N SER A 101 -4.78 19.90 -7.14
CA SER A 101 -5.82 20.53 -6.33
C SER A 101 -6.94 19.54 -6.03
N ALA A 102 -7.07 19.21 -4.74
CA ALA A 102 -7.77 18.05 -4.23
C ALA A 102 -9.28 17.99 -4.48
N CYS A 103 -9.91 19.09 -4.88
CA CYS A 103 -11.36 19.19 -5.04
C CYS A 103 -11.72 19.89 -6.35
N ILE A 104 -11.50 19.21 -7.47
CA ILE A 104 -12.09 19.54 -8.77
C ILE A 104 -12.95 18.37 -9.24
#